data_AF-A0AA95HW99-F1
#
_entry.id   AF-A0AA95HW99-F1
#
_cell.length_a   1.000
_cell.length_b   1.000
_cell.length_c   1.000
_cell.angle_alpha   90.00
_cell.angle_beta   90.00
_cell.angle_gamma   90.00
#
_symmetry.space_group_name_H-M   'P 1'
#
loop_
_entity.id
_entity.type
_entity.pdbx_description
1 polymer ?
#
loop_
_entity_poly.entity_id
_entity_poly.type
_entity_poly.pdbx_seq_one_letter_code
_entity_poly.pdbx_strand_id
1 'polypeptide(L)'
;MKIDIKEAALEQLKKVQFGNGEGIRILAEFVGTCSIATDIQLQIEEKQEDDEVISESGIHFFVPKKSVESLPGRIFLDFKQGLGYKISSPEETFGYNFKLNPRTTK
;
A
#
# COMPACT_ATOMS: atom_id res chain seq x y z
N MET A 1 5.20 11.25 -3.45
CA MET A 1 5.41 9.79 -3.69
C MET A 1 4.50 9.32 -4.83
N LYS A 2 4.84 8.25 -5.57
CA LYS A 2 4.00 7.66 -6.63
C LYS A 2 3.79 6.16 -6.40
N ILE A 3 2.58 5.68 -6.66
CA ILE A 3 2.22 4.26 -6.63
C ILE A 3 1.77 3.87 -8.03
N ASP A 4 2.48 2.95 -8.67
CA ASP A 4 2.04 2.34 -9.93
C ASP A 4 1.45 0.96 -9.65
N ILE A 5 0.18 0.76 -9.98
CA ILE A 5 -0.51 -0.52 -9.81
C ILE A 5 -0.27 -1.39 -11.05
N LYS A 6 0.20 -2.61 -10.85
CA LYS A 6 0.29 -3.62 -11.91
C LYS A 6 -1.08 -4.24 -12.17
N GLU A 7 -1.26 -4.75 -13.39
CA GLU A 7 -2.54 -5.28 -13.87
C GLU A 7 -3.14 -6.31 -12.91
N ALA A 8 -2.35 -7.29 -12.45
CA ALA A 8 -2.80 -8.33 -11.53
C ALA A 8 -3.29 -7.76 -10.18
N ALA A 9 -2.61 -6.74 -9.63
CA ALA A 9 -3.06 -6.06 -8.42
C ALA A 9 -4.33 -5.26 -8.68
N LEU A 10 -4.41 -4.55 -9.80
CA LEU A 10 -5.57 -3.76 -10.17
C LEU A 10 -6.83 -4.66 -10.30
N GLU A 11 -6.69 -5.84 -10.91
CA GLU A 11 -7.78 -6.81 -11.01
C GLU A 11 -8.27 -7.30 -9.64
N GLN A 12 -7.37 -7.48 -8.67
CA GLN A 12 -7.77 -7.85 -7.31
C GLN A 12 -8.42 -6.70 -6.56
N LEU A 13 -7.86 -5.49 -6.67
CA LEU A 13 -8.40 -4.31 -6.01
C LEU A 13 -9.78 -3.94 -6.54
N LYS A 14 -10.06 -4.16 -7.83
CA LYS A 14 -11.40 -3.99 -8.41
C LYS A 14 -12.45 -4.93 -7.83
N LYS A 15 -12.05 -6.05 -7.22
CA LYS A 15 -12.96 -6.98 -6.54
C LYS A 15 -13.32 -6.49 -5.13
N VAL A 16 -12.57 -5.53 -4.60
CA VAL A 16 -12.80 -4.92 -3.30
C VAL A 16 -13.80 -3.79 -3.47
N GLN A 17 -14.85 -3.79 -2.65
CA GLN A 17 -15.79 -2.67 -2.60
C GLN A 17 -15.28 -1.64 -1.59
N PHE A 18 -14.86 -0.48 -2.09
CA PHE A 18 -14.54 0.70 -1.28
C PHE A 18 -15.81 1.52 -1.06
N GLY A 19 -16.06 1.94 0.17
CA GLY A 19 -17.09 2.90 0.54
C GLY A 19 -16.72 4.33 0.14
N ASN A 20 -17.64 5.26 0.36
CA ASN A 20 -17.39 6.67 0.07
C ASN A 20 -16.27 7.22 0.96
N GLY A 21 -15.19 7.70 0.35
CA GLY A 21 -14.03 8.23 1.08
C GLY A 21 -13.04 7.16 1.57
N GLU A 22 -13.31 5.88 1.30
CA GLU A 22 -12.39 4.79 1.61
C GLU A 22 -11.33 4.59 0.53
N GLY A 23 -10.21 4.03 0.97
CA GLY A 23 -9.08 3.71 0.14
C GLY A 23 -8.18 2.71 0.83
N ILE A 24 -6.98 2.54 0.29
CA ILE A 24 -5.98 1.63 0.80
C ILE A 24 -4.95 2.43 1.58
N ARG A 25 -4.94 2.24 2.90
CA ARG A 25 -3.89 2.76 3.77
C ARG A 25 -2.63 1.91 3.63
N ILE A 26 -1.50 2.55 3.35
CA ILE A 26 -0.18 1.93 3.34
C ILE A 26 0.59 2.44 4.56
N LEU A 27 0.76 1.57 5.55
CA LEU A 27 1.61 1.84 6.68
C LEU A 27 2.97 1.22 6.37
N ALA A 28 4.02 2.03 6.41
CA ALA A 28 5.40 1.59 6.39
C ALA A 28 6.11 2.14 7.62
N GLU A 29 6.78 1.26 8.35
CA GLU A 29 7.61 1.62 9.48
C GLU A 29 8.98 0.97 9.33
N PHE A 30 10.03 1.78 9.46
CA PHE A 30 11.40 1.29 9.48
C PHE A 30 11.70 0.66 10.85
N VAL A 31 11.83 -0.66 10.88
CA VAL A 31 11.92 -1.49 12.11
C VAL A 31 13.31 -2.07 12.36
N GLY A 32 14.39 -1.62 11.71
CA GLY A 32 15.73 -2.18 11.97
C GLY A 32 16.93 -1.39 11.46
N THR A 33 18.15 -1.86 11.75
CA THR A 33 19.41 -1.18 11.40
C THR A 33 20.01 -1.57 10.03
N CYS A 34 19.29 -2.37 9.23
CA CYS A 34 19.68 -2.81 7.90
C CYS A 34 18.49 -2.68 6.92
N SER A 35 18.78 -2.38 5.65
CA SER A 35 17.86 -1.92 4.60
C SER A 35 16.61 -2.78 4.32
N ILE A 36 16.54 -4.01 4.86
CA ILE A 36 15.42 -4.97 4.62
C ILE A 36 14.30 -4.82 5.68
N ALA A 37 14.52 -4.04 6.73
CA ALA A 37 13.63 -3.95 7.88
C ALA A 37 12.55 -2.87 7.73
N THR A 38 11.75 -2.90 6.66
CA THR A 38 10.55 -2.04 6.58
C THR A 38 9.33 -2.92 6.74
N ASP A 39 8.63 -2.79 7.87
CA ASP A 39 7.34 -3.45 8.04
C ASP A 39 6.29 -2.69 7.25
N ILE A 40 5.58 -3.37 6.35
CA ILE A 40 4.55 -2.76 5.52
C ILE A 40 3.21 -3.46 5.73
N GLN A 41 2.18 -2.66 5.97
CA GLN A 41 0.81 -3.13 6.18
C GLN A 41 -0.14 -2.41 5.22
N LEU A 42 -1.09 -3.17 4.68
CA LEU A 42 -2.15 -2.68 3.80
C LEU A 42 -3.49 -2.84 4.50
N GLN A 43 -4.26 -1.76 4.56
CA GLN A 43 -5.56 -1.76 5.24
C GLN A 43 -6.57 -0.93 4.48
N ILE A 44 -7.84 -1.38 4.46
CA ILE A 44 -8.92 -0.54 3.96
C ILE A 44 -9.34 0.43 5.06
N GLU A 45 -9.23 1.72 4.79
CA GLU A 45 -9.56 2.77 5.75
C GLU A 45 -9.99 4.06 5.04
N GLU A 46 -10.55 4.99 5.81
CA GLU A 46 -10.86 6.35 5.37
C GLU A 46 -9.62 7.25 5.45
N LYS A 47 -9.63 8.32 4.65
CA LYS A 47 -8.59 9.35 4.67
C LYS A 47 -8.50 9.98 6.07
N GLN A 48 -7.29 10.09 6.61
CA GLN A 48 -6.99 10.91 7.78
C GLN A 48 -6.34 12.24 7.39
N GLU A 49 -6.31 13.20 8.32
CA GLU A 49 -5.88 14.59 8.09
C GLU A 49 -4.42 14.69 7.60
N ASP A 50 -3.53 13.82 8.10
CA ASP A 50 -2.11 13.82 7.79
C ASP A 50 -1.68 12.83 6.70
N ASP A 51 -2.64 12.23 5.99
CA ASP A 51 -2.34 11.30 4.90
C ASP A 51 -1.99 12.02 3.60
N GLU A 52 -0.90 11.57 2.99
CA GLU A 52 -0.64 11.79 1.58
C GLU A 52 -1.65 10.95 0.77
N VAL A 53 -2.45 11.61 -0.06
CA VAL A 53 -3.46 10.96 -0.89
C VAL A 53 -2.91 10.74 -2.30
N ILE A 54 -2.74 9.48 -2.67
CA ILE A 54 -2.26 9.09 -4.00
C ILE A 54 -3.42 8.39 -4.72
N SER A 55 -3.82 8.91 -5.87
CA SER A 55 -4.94 8.35 -6.64
C SER A 55 -4.44 7.75 -7.92
N GLU A 56 -4.62 6.44 -8.09
CA GLU A 56 -4.14 5.70 -9.27
C GLU A 56 -5.23 4.73 -9.73
N SER A 57 -5.55 4.73 -11.03
CA SER A 57 -6.58 3.86 -11.62
C SER A 57 -7.96 3.90 -10.92
N GLY A 58 -8.32 5.04 -10.33
CA GLY A 58 -9.59 5.22 -9.60
C GLY A 58 -9.58 4.67 -8.16
N ILE A 59 -8.43 4.23 -7.66
CA ILE A 59 -8.25 3.77 -6.29
C ILE A 59 -7.46 4.83 -5.53
N HIS A 60 -7.96 5.19 -4.35
CA HIS A 60 -7.26 6.09 -3.43
C HIS A 60 -6.35 5.29 -2.51
N PHE A 61 -5.12 5.75 -2.35
CA PHE A 61 -4.16 5.27 -1.38
C PHE A 61 -3.88 6.38 -0.37
N PHE A 62 -3.84 6.00 0.90
CA PHE A 62 -3.58 6.88 2.01
C PHE A 62 -2.26 6.48 2.66
N VAL A 63 -1.27 7.36 2.59
CA VAL A 63 0.06 7.07 3.15
C VAL A 63 0.35 8.12 4.22
N PRO A 64 0.42 7.75 5.51
CA PRO A 64 0.78 8.70 6.55
C PRO A 64 2.16 9.29 6.29
N LYS A 65 2.37 10.57 6.63
CA LYS A 65 3.67 11.26 6.44
C LYS A 65 4.88 10.43 6.90
N LYS A 66 4.80 9.80 8.08
CA LYS A 66 5.87 8.93 8.62
C LYS A 66 6.22 7.75 7.69
N SER A 67 5.21 7.18 7.05
CA SER A 67 5.38 6.09 6.09
C SER A 67 5.92 6.58 4.76
N VAL A 68 5.55 7.80 4.34
CA VAL A 68 6.15 8.44 3.15
C VAL A 68 7.66 8.62 3.34
N GLU A 69 8.13 8.99 4.53
CA GLU A 69 9.57 9.12 4.84
C GLU A 69 10.32 7.78 4.77
N SER A 70 9.62 6.67 5.03
CA SER A 70 10.18 5.32 5.02
C SER A 70 10.08 4.64 3.65
N LEU A 71 9.38 5.25 2.68
CA LEU A 71 9.16 4.69 1.36
C LEU A 71 9.84 5.53 0.28
N PRO A 72 10.32 4.91 -0.81
CA PRO A 72 10.96 5.65 -1.89
C PRO A 72 9.91 6.45 -2.67
N GLY A 73 10.38 7.43 -3.44
CA GLY A 73 9.51 8.31 -4.22
C GLY A 73 8.58 7.59 -5.20
N ARG A 74 8.87 6.32 -5.55
CA ARG A 74 8.06 5.48 -6.44
C ARG A 74 8.02 4.03 -5.97
N ILE A 75 6.82 3.48 -5.83
CA ILE A 75 6.59 2.06 -5.57
C ILE A 75 5.66 1.44 -6.62
N PHE A 76 5.79 0.13 -6.77
CA PHE A 76 5.00 -0.74 -7.62
C PHE A 76 4.19 -1.68 -6.73
N LEU A 77 2.87 -1.62 -6.86
CA LEU A 77 1.97 -2.57 -6.22
C LEU A 77 1.60 -3.66 -7.22
N ASP A 78 1.95 -4.89 -6.89
CA ASP A 78 1.66 -6.06 -7.71
C ASP A 78 0.94 -7.12 -6.88
N PHE A 79 0.33 -8.10 -7.54
CA PHE A 79 -0.34 -9.20 -6.87
C PHE A 79 0.06 -10.52 -7.52
N LYS A 80 0.56 -11.42 -6.69
CA LYS A 80 0.89 -12.78 -7.11
C LYS A 80 -0.14 -13.74 -6.54
N GLN A 81 -0.82 -14.46 -7.41
CA GLN A 81 -1.74 -15.51 -7.02
C GLN A 81 -1.02 -16.53 -6.12
N GLY A 82 -1.60 -16.81 -4.94
CA GLY A 82 -1.00 -17.69 -3.93
C GLY A 82 0.02 -17.02 -2.99
N LEU A 83 0.52 -15.82 -3.32
CA LEU A 83 1.50 -15.07 -2.52
C LEU A 83 1.01 -13.68 -2.09
N GLY A 84 -0.23 -13.29 -2.41
CA GLY A 84 -0.79 -11.99 -2.02
C GLY A 84 -0.16 -10.80 -2.74
N TYR A 85 -0.28 -9.62 -2.11
CA TYR A 85 0.29 -8.39 -2.66
C TYR A 85 1.80 -8.35 -2.48
N LYS A 86 2.46 -7.75 -3.46
CA LYS A 86 3.89 -7.48 -3.51
C LYS A 86 4.10 -5.98 -3.61
N ILE A 87 5.02 -5.45 -2.82
CA ILE A 87 5.45 -4.05 -2.90
C ILE A 87 6.93 -4.03 -3.24
N SER A 88 7.28 -3.24 -4.26
CA SER A 88 8.66 -3.06 -4.72
C SER A 88 8.88 -1.64 -5.23
N SER A 89 10.11 -1.18 -5.27
CA SER A 89 10.52 0.05 -5.96
C SER A 89 11.40 -0.30 -7.16
N PRO A 90 11.86 0.69 -7.94
CA PRO A 90 12.92 0.46 -8.93
C PRO A 90 14.22 -0.05 -8.31
N GLU A 91 14.46 0.22 -7.03
CA GLU A 91 15.71 -0.08 -6.32
C GLU A 91 15.68 -1.45 -5.65
N GLU A 92 14.55 -1.84 -5.04
CA GLU A 92 14.45 -3.09 -4.28
C GLU A 92 13.02 -3.65 -4.19
N THR A 93 12.88 -4.85 -3.63
CA THR A 93 11.58 -5.44 -3.28
C THR A 93 11.43 -5.43 -1.76
N PHE A 94 10.46 -4.66 -1.26
CA PHE A 94 10.16 -4.59 0.18
C PHE A 94 9.59 -5.90 0.71
N GLY A 95 8.78 -6.59 -0.08
CA GLY A 95 8.26 -7.87 0.34
C GLY A 95 7.16 -8.45 -0.54
N TYR A 96 6.68 -9.59 -0.08
CA TYR A 96 5.57 -10.37 -0.64
C TYR A 96 4.61 -10.73 0.50
N ASN A 97 3.46 -11.33 0.17
CA ASN A 97 2.46 -11.78 1.14
C ASN A 97 1.80 -10.66 1.95
N PHE A 98 1.88 -9.42 1.46
CA PHE A 98 1.05 -8.36 2.02
C PHE A 98 -0.41 -8.71 1.76
N LYS A 99 -1.22 -8.70 2.82
CA LYS A 99 -2.65 -8.91 2.75
C LYS A 99 -3.33 -7.59 2.91
N LEU A 100 -4.35 -7.35 2.09
CA LEU A 100 -5.23 -6.22 2.30
C LEU A 100 -6.16 -6.57 3.46
N ASN A 101 -5.90 -5.98 4.62
CA ASN A 101 -6.73 -6.19 5.79
C ASN A 101 -8.09 -5.49 5.58
N PRO A 102 -9.21 -6.17 5.88
CA PRO A 102 -10.52 -5.54 5.83
C PRO A 102 -10.62 -4.41 6.87
N ARG A 103 -11.65 -3.57 6.72
CA ARG A 103 -11.95 -2.48 7.65
C ARG A 103 -11.84 -2.97 9.09
N THR A 104 -11.08 -2.26 9.92
CA THR A 104 -11.14 -2.47 11.36
C THR A 104 -12.52 -2.00 11.82
N THR A 105 -13.45 -2.94 11.99
CA THR A 105 -14.67 -2.69 12.75
C THR A 105 -14.25 -2.43 14.19
N LYS A 106 -14.26 -1.16 14.60
CA LYS A 106 -14.24 -0.79 16.03
C LYS A 106 -15.56 -1.17 16.69
#